data_AF-A0A7S0JD59-F1
#
_entry.id   AF-A0A7S0JD59-F1
#
_cell.length_a   1.000
_cell.length_b   1.000
_cell.length_c   1.000
_cell.angle_alpha   90.00
_cell.angle_beta   90.00
_cell.angle_gamma   90.00
#
_symmetry.space_group_name_H-M   'P 1'
#
loop_
_entity.id
_entity.type
_entity.pdbx_description
1 polymer ?
#
loop_
_entity_poly.entity_id
_entity_poly.type
_entity_poly.pdbx_seq_one_letter_code
_entity_poly.pdbx_strand_id
1 'polypeptide(L)'
;AHDVTIFTAHHDIKRCLQATRDGTLEVVVVGAWLVPMSVRGRLVVACANARSLLGAFALLLRAPEVDLVVVDQVSISVPLFRLAGVKVLFYCHFPDKLLVRRSSSAATRALRAFFRVPFDVLEEACLCGANRVLVNSNFTAGVYNEAFLCLRTLRSLLGWQPPAVLYPAVDTAVLQPLPQPLREHGVVLLSLNRFEAKKDHMLALRALKVLIEEMPEQAAQV
;
A
#
# COMPACT_ATOMS: atom_id res chain seq x y z
N ALA A 1 -13.67 18.76 -13.20
CA ALA A 1 -12.65 17.69 -13.23
C ALA A 1 -11.52 18.11 -12.30
N HIS A 2 -10.88 17.17 -11.60
CA HIS A 2 -9.70 17.46 -10.79
C HIS A 2 -8.45 17.25 -11.65
N ASP A 3 -7.46 18.11 -11.48
CA ASP A 3 -6.12 17.91 -12.05
C ASP A 3 -5.29 17.06 -11.08
N VAL A 4 -4.67 16.00 -11.58
CA VAL A 4 -4.01 14.99 -10.74
C VAL A 4 -2.65 14.65 -11.32
N THR A 5 -1.60 14.87 -10.52
CA THR A 5 -0.22 14.53 -10.86
C THR A 5 0.37 13.61 -9.79
N ILE A 6 1.01 12.51 -10.20
CA ILE A 6 1.72 11.61 -9.30
C ILE A 6 3.18 12.05 -9.17
N PHE A 7 3.61 12.32 -7.95
CA PHE A 7 5.02 12.47 -7.62
C PHE A 7 5.55 11.15 -7.04
N THR A 8 6.51 10.53 -7.73
CA THR A 8 7.09 9.25 -7.31
C THR A 8 8.60 9.25 -7.43
N ALA A 9 9.27 8.41 -6.65
CA ALA A 9 10.71 8.29 -6.72
C ALA A 9 11.19 7.39 -7.87
N HIS A 10 10.31 6.55 -8.43
CA HIS A 10 10.60 5.67 -9.54
C HIS A 10 9.33 5.34 -10.32
N HIS A 11 9.44 5.27 -11.65
CA HIS A 11 8.38 4.85 -12.55
C HIS A 11 8.98 3.96 -13.63
N ASP A 12 8.45 2.74 -13.76
CA ASP A 12 8.86 1.77 -14.78
C ASP A 12 7.76 1.67 -15.83
N ILE A 13 8.03 2.20 -17.03
CA ILE A 13 7.06 2.23 -18.14
C ILE A 13 6.65 0.82 -18.59
N LYS A 14 7.50 -0.20 -18.36
CA LYS A 14 7.16 -1.60 -18.69
C LYS A 14 6.25 -2.23 -17.65
N ARG A 15 6.19 -1.66 -16.44
CA ARG A 15 5.45 -2.20 -15.29
C ARG A 15 4.70 -1.10 -14.55
N CYS A 16 3.81 -0.42 -15.27
CA CYS A 16 2.97 0.64 -14.73
C CYS A 16 1.52 0.52 -15.22
N LEU A 17 0.64 1.32 -14.63
CA LEU A 17 -0.74 1.44 -15.08
C LEU A 17 -0.77 2.11 -16.46
N GLN A 18 -1.69 1.67 -17.33
CA GLN A 18 -1.81 2.20 -18.68
C GLN A 18 -1.97 3.73 -18.69
N ALA A 19 -2.80 4.27 -17.80
CA ALA A 19 -3.02 5.71 -17.64
C ALA A 19 -1.72 6.52 -17.38
N THR A 20 -0.74 5.91 -16.70
CA THR A 20 0.56 6.57 -16.43
C THR A 20 1.57 6.42 -17.57
N ARG A 21 1.25 5.58 -18.57
CA ARG A 21 2.09 5.30 -19.74
C ARG A 21 1.64 6.08 -20.97
N ASP A 22 0.33 6.20 -21.16
CA ASP A 22 -0.27 6.90 -22.30
C ASP A 22 -0.43 8.42 -22.06
N GLY A 23 -0.12 8.89 -20.85
CA GLY A 23 -0.17 10.30 -20.47
C GLY A 23 -1.53 10.77 -19.96
N THR A 24 -2.51 9.88 -19.81
CA THR A 24 -3.80 10.20 -19.18
C THR A 24 -3.63 10.69 -17.73
N LEU A 25 -2.61 10.21 -17.04
CA LEU A 25 -2.24 10.61 -15.69
C LEU A 25 -0.76 11.03 -15.66
N GLU A 26 -0.50 12.28 -15.31
CA GLU A 26 0.86 12.81 -15.27
C GLU A 26 1.66 12.16 -14.13
N VAL A 27 2.90 11.79 -14.43
CA VAL A 27 3.85 11.25 -13.45
C VAL A 27 5.16 12.03 -13.48
N VAL A 28 5.53 12.61 -12.35
CA VAL A 28 6.80 13.30 -12.14
C VAL A 28 7.71 12.42 -11.30
N VAL A 29 8.83 12.00 -11.89
CA VAL A 29 9.85 11.19 -11.20
C VAL A 29 10.89 12.09 -10.53
N VAL A 30 11.04 11.95 -9.21
CA VAL A 30 11.93 12.80 -8.40
C VAL A 30 12.96 11.99 -7.63
N GLY A 31 14.21 12.45 -7.61
CA GLY A 31 15.23 11.95 -6.68
C GLY A 31 15.71 10.52 -6.94
N ALA A 32 15.28 9.89 -8.04
CA ALA A 32 15.67 8.55 -8.44
C ALA A 32 17.19 8.37 -8.49
N TRP A 33 17.88 9.37 -9.04
CA TRP A 33 19.31 9.42 -9.25
C TRP A 33 20.10 9.84 -8.01
N LEU A 34 19.48 10.57 -7.08
CA LEU A 34 20.17 11.19 -5.93
C LEU A 34 20.22 10.24 -4.72
N VAL A 35 19.12 9.57 -4.42
CA VAL A 35 19.03 8.66 -3.26
C VAL A 35 18.73 7.25 -3.75
N PRO A 36 19.63 6.26 -3.55
CA PRO A 36 19.39 4.90 -3.99
C PRO A 36 18.26 4.23 -3.20
N MET A 37 17.73 3.10 -3.68
CA MET A 37 16.73 2.31 -2.92
C MET A 37 17.30 1.70 -1.63
N SER A 38 18.61 1.46 -1.59
CA SER A 38 19.34 0.96 -0.43
C SER A 38 20.83 1.25 -0.58
N VAL A 39 21.57 1.27 0.53
CA VAL A 39 23.03 1.34 0.52
C VAL A 39 23.57 -0.04 0.84
N ARG A 40 24.13 -0.73 -0.16
CA ARG A 40 24.63 -2.13 -0.04
C ARG A 40 23.58 -3.10 0.56
N GLY A 41 22.31 -2.95 0.19
CA GLY A 41 21.21 -3.77 0.72
C GLY A 41 20.78 -3.42 2.15
N ARG A 42 21.30 -2.34 2.74
CA ARG A 42 20.96 -1.83 4.07
C ARG A 42 20.28 -0.46 3.96
N LEU A 43 19.77 0.05 5.09
CA LEU A 43 19.18 1.39 5.22
C LEU A 43 17.98 1.65 4.29
N VAL A 44 17.26 0.60 3.89
CA VAL A 44 16.10 0.70 2.98
C VAL A 44 15.07 1.71 3.48
N VAL A 45 14.72 1.66 4.77
CA VAL A 45 13.75 2.59 5.39
C VAL A 45 14.25 4.03 5.38
N ALA A 46 15.53 4.26 5.67
CA ALA A 46 16.11 5.60 5.64
C ALA A 46 16.12 6.18 4.21
N CYS A 47 16.52 5.37 3.23
CA CYS A 47 16.48 5.73 1.81
C CYS A 47 15.05 6.03 1.33
N ALA A 48 14.06 5.21 1.72
CA ALA A 48 12.65 5.44 1.39
C ALA A 48 12.14 6.77 1.97
N ASN A 49 12.46 7.06 3.23
CA ASN A 49 12.12 8.33 3.86
C ASN A 49 12.76 9.54 3.16
N ALA A 50 14.06 9.46 2.85
CA ALA A 50 14.76 10.53 2.13
C ALA A 50 14.16 10.76 0.73
N ARG A 51 13.82 9.70 -0.01
CA ARG A 51 13.15 9.79 -1.31
C ARG A 51 11.77 10.43 -1.21
N SER A 52 10.98 10.06 -0.20
CA SER A 52 9.66 10.65 0.07
C SER A 52 9.78 12.15 0.37
N LEU A 53 10.74 12.56 1.21
CA LEU A 53 11.00 13.97 1.49
C LEU A 53 11.41 14.76 0.23
N LEU A 54 12.32 14.22 -0.58
CA LEU A 54 12.72 14.86 -1.84
C LEU A 54 11.54 15.03 -2.81
N GLY A 55 10.68 14.01 -2.92
CA GLY A 55 9.44 14.09 -3.69
C GLY A 55 8.52 15.19 -3.19
N ALA A 56 8.35 15.31 -1.87
CA ALA A 56 7.54 16.34 -1.26
C ALA A 56 8.08 17.76 -1.47
N PHE A 57 9.39 17.96 -1.34
CA PHE A 57 10.03 19.25 -1.66
C PHE A 57 9.83 19.61 -3.13
N ALA A 58 10.06 18.68 -4.06
CA ALA A 58 9.87 18.93 -5.48
C ALA A 58 8.41 19.24 -5.83
N LEU A 59 7.44 18.58 -5.16
CA LEU A 59 6.02 18.87 -5.32
C LEU A 59 5.73 20.31 -4.91
N LEU A 60 6.13 20.72 -3.71
CA LEU A 60 5.88 22.08 -3.21
C LEU A 60 6.52 23.17 -4.09
N LEU A 61 7.65 22.88 -4.73
CA LEU A 61 8.31 23.82 -5.66
C LEU A 61 7.64 23.87 -7.03
N ARG A 62 7.12 22.75 -7.54
CA ARG A 62 6.53 22.67 -8.88
C ARG A 62 5.04 22.99 -8.92
N ALA A 63 4.35 22.73 -7.81
CA ALA A 63 2.91 22.91 -7.68
C ALA A 63 2.60 23.63 -6.34
N PRO A 64 3.01 24.91 -6.19
CA PRO A 64 2.79 25.66 -4.95
C PRO A 64 1.31 25.90 -4.63
N GLU A 65 0.45 25.86 -5.66
CA GLU A 65 -1.01 26.07 -5.54
C GLU A 65 -1.79 24.77 -5.32
N VAL A 66 -1.12 23.67 -4.93
CA VAL A 66 -1.78 22.38 -4.70
C VAL A 66 -2.81 22.45 -3.57
N ASP A 67 -4.06 22.10 -3.88
CA ASP A 67 -5.16 22.13 -2.90
C ASP A 67 -5.08 21.00 -1.87
N LEU A 68 -4.62 19.82 -2.33
CA LEU A 68 -4.66 18.57 -1.59
C LEU A 68 -3.54 17.64 -2.02
N VAL A 69 -2.83 17.08 -1.05
CA VAL A 69 -1.84 16.03 -1.27
C VAL A 69 -2.32 14.72 -0.66
N VAL A 70 -2.27 13.65 -1.45
CA VAL A 70 -2.48 12.28 -0.97
C VAL A 70 -1.12 11.60 -0.84
N VAL A 71 -0.76 11.21 0.38
CA VAL A 71 0.48 10.49 0.67
C VAL A 71 0.17 9.02 0.89
N ASP A 72 0.90 8.14 0.20
CA ASP A 72 0.84 6.68 0.38
C ASP A 72 2.21 6.17 0.88
N GLN A 73 2.18 5.06 1.62
CA GLN A 73 3.32 4.34 2.20
C GLN A 73 4.04 5.09 3.34
N VAL A 74 4.74 6.19 3.02
CA VAL A 74 5.75 6.76 3.93
C VAL A 74 5.31 8.13 4.48
N SER A 75 5.01 8.19 5.78
CA SER A 75 4.41 9.39 6.42
C SER A 75 5.37 10.57 6.64
N ILE A 76 6.67 10.41 6.45
CA ILE A 76 7.69 11.44 6.76
C ILE A 76 7.47 12.78 6.07
N SER A 77 6.81 12.78 4.91
CA SER A 77 6.51 13.97 4.12
C SER A 77 5.30 14.75 4.65
N VAL A 78 4.47 14.13 5.48
CA VAL A 78 3.22 14.73 5.98
C VAL A 78 3.48 16.05 6.73
N PRO A 79 4.41 16.14 7.70
CA PRO A 79 4.66 17.41 8.40
C PRO A 79 5.12 18.53 7.47
N LEU A 80 5.92 18.20 6.43
CA LEU A 80 6.41 19.19 5.47
C LEU A 80 5.25 19.85 4.71
N PHE A 81 4.29 19.07 4.22
CA PHE A 81 3.09 19.61 3.57
C PHE A 81 2.22 20.44 4.53
N ARG A 82 2.11 19.99 5.79
CA ARG A 82 1.33 20.72 6.82
C ARG A 82 1.95 22.07 7.16
N LEU A 83 3.28 22.14 7.24
CA LEU A 83 4.01 23.40 7.43
C LEU A 83 3.87 24.34 6.23
N ALA A 84 3.74 23.78 5.02
CA ALA A 84 3.43 24.54 3.80
C ALA A 84 1.95 24.96 3.68
N GLY A 85 1.11 24.66 4.68
CA GLY A 85 -0.32 25.01 4.67
C GLY A 85 -1.20 24.12 3.78
N VAL A 86 -0.65 23.03 3.23
CA VAL A 86 -1.37 22.13 2.31
C VAL A 86 -2.22 21.12 3.09
N LYS A 87 -3.40 20.77 2.57
CA LYS A 87 -4.25 19.71 3.12
C LYS A 87 -3.68 18.35 2.75
N VAL A 88 -3.55 17.46 3.73
CA VAL A 88 -2.93 16.14 3.56
C VAL A 88 -3.90 15.02 3.91
N LEU A 89 -4.17 14.16 2.94
CA LEU A 89 -4.75 12.85 3.15
C LEU A 89 -3.64 11.81 3.19
N PHE A 90 -3.62 10.96 4.22
CA PHE A 90 -2.71 9.84 4.27
C PHE A 90 -3.46 8.54 3.98
N TYR A 91 -3.11 7.85 2.89
CA TYR A 91 -3.66 6.55 2.55
C TYR A 91 -2.77 5.44 3.12
N CYS A 92 -3.22 4.81 4.20
CA CYS A 92 -2.54 3.70 4.84
C CYS A 92 -3.05 2.38 4.22
N HIS A 93 -2.28 1.83 3.28
CA HIS A 93 -2.55 0.50 2.73
C HIS A 93 -2.28 -0.61 3.76
N PHE A 94 -1.18 -0.48 4.51
CA PHE A 94 -0.82 -1.32 5.65
C PHE A 94 0.26 -0.61 6.48
N PRO A 95 0.27 -0.72 7.83
CA PRO A 95 1.30 -0.07 8.64
C PRO A 95 2.71 -0.60 8.34
N ASP A 96 3.67 0.28 8.08
CA ASP A 96 5.01 -0.12 7.71
C ASP A 96 5.68 -0.92 8.82
N LYS A 97 5.37 -0.60 10.09
CA LYS A 97 5.83 -1.31 11.31
C LYS A 97 5.71 -2.83 11.19
N LEU A 98 4.67 -3.29 10.51
CA LEU A 98 4.30 -4.71 10.39
C LEU A 98 4.91 -5.42 9.17
N LEU A 99 5.61 -4.69 8.27
CA LEU A 99 6.19 -5.24 7.04
C LEU A 99 7.55 -5.93 7.24
N VAL A 100 7.98 -6.18 8.48
CA VAL A 100 9.29 -6.81 8.75
C VAL A 100 9.30 -8.26 8.25
N ARG A 101 10.18 -8.54 7.30
CA ARG A 101 10.50 -9.90 6.85
C ARG A 101 11.07 -10.73 8.00
N ARG A 102 10.56 -11.95 8.15
CA ARG A 102 11.06 -12.97 9.09
C ARG A 102 12.56 -13.21 8.85
N SER A 103 13.39 -12.84 9.82
CA SER A 103 14.84 -13.16 9.82
C SER A 103 15.08 -14.56 10.38
N SER A 104 16.02 -15.30 9.80
CA SER A 104 16.36 -16.67 10.19
C SER A 104 16.94 -16.77 11.61
N SER A 105 17.71 -15.78 12.08
CA SER A 105 18.26 -15.74 13.44
C SER A 105 17.48 -14.81 14.38
N ALA A 106 17.29 -15.24 15.63
CA ALA A 106 16.66 -14.47 16.70
C ALA A 106 17.45 -13.20 17.06
N ALA A 107 18.78 -13.28 17.11
CA ALA A 107 19.64 -12.12 17.41
C ALA A 107 19.53 -11.03 16.34
N THR A 108 19.53 -11.40 15.06
CA THR A 108 19.36 -10.45 13.96
C THR A 108 17.96 -9.81 13.96
N ARG A 109 16.95 -10.53 14.46
CA ARG A 109 15.58 -10.02 14.58
C ARG A 109 15.47 -8.98 15.68
N ALA A 110 16.03 -9.25 16.86
CA ALA A 110 16.06 -8.30 17.97
C ALA A 110 16.82 -7.02 17.61
N LEU A 111 17.97 -7.16 16.93
CA LEU A 111 18.76 -6.01 16.47
C LEU A 111 17.98 -5.14 15.47
N ARG A 112 17.32 -5.76 14.48
CA ARG A 112 16.48 -5.02 13.52
C ARG A 112 15.29 -4.35 14.21
N ALA A 113 14.66 -5.01 15.18
CA ALA A 113 13.57 -4.43 15.94
C ALA A 113 14.02 -3.16 16.69
N PHE A 114 15.18 -3.21 17.37
CA PHE A 114 15.74 -2.05 18.06
C PHE A 114 16.05 -0.89 17.12
N PHE A 115 16.73 -1.14 15.99
CA PHE A 115 17.02 -0.11 15.00
C PHE A 115 15.77 0.49 14.34
N ARG A 116 14.63 -0.19 14.44
CA ARG A 116 13.37 0.24 13.84
C ARG A 116 12.55 1.14 14.76
N VAL A 117 12.67 0.99 16.09
CA VAL A 117 12.00 1.83 17.09
C VAL A 117 11.99 3.33 16.73
N PRO A 118 13.12 3.98 16.38
CA PRO A 118 13.08 5.40 16.04
C PRO A 118 12.25 5.70 14.78
N PHE A 119 12.28 4.83 13.77
CA PHE A 119 11.47 5.00 12.55
C PHE A 119 9.99 4.77 12.82
N ASP A 120 9.65 3.82 13.70
CA ASP A 120 8.26 3.54 14.06
C ASP A 120 7.66 4.70 14.88
N VAL A 121 8.44 5.31 15.78
CA VAL A 121 8.04 6.52 16.51
C VAL A 121 7.88 7.70 15.54
N LEU A 122 8.83 7.86 14.62
CA LEU A 122 8.79 8.91 13.61
C LEU A 122 7.59 8.75 12.67
N GLU A 123 7.30 7.54 12.21
CA GLU A 123 6.15 7.24 11.36
C GLU A 123 4.84 7.69 12.02
N GLU A 124 4.67 7.34 13.29
CA GLU A 124 3.48 7.69 14.08
C GLU A 124 3.37 9.20 14.35
N ALA A 125 4.50 9.83 14.71
CA ALA A 125 4.56 11.28 14.92
C ALA A 125 4.26 12.07 13.65
N CYS A 126 4.78 11.64 12.49
CA CYS A 126 4.51 12.29 11.22
C CYS A 126 3.05 12.11 10.78
N LEU A 127 2.48 10.92 11.03
CA LEU A 127 1.11 10.60 10.71
C LEU A 127 0.10 11.41 11.55
N CYS A 128 0.46 11.85 12.77
CA CYS A 128 -0.32 12.83 13.53
C CYS A 128 -0.62 14.10 12.71
N GLY A 129 0.27 14.47 11.78
CA GLY A 129 0.09 15.66 10.94
C GLY A 129 -1.02 15.52 9.89
N ALA A 130 -1.47 14.32 9.55
CA ALA A 130 -2.43 14.12 8.47
C ALA A 130 -3.83 14.65 8.84
N ASN A 131 -4.45 15.42 7.94
CA ASN A 131 -5.82 15.93 8.14
C ASN A 131 -6.83 14.78 8.24
N ARG A 132 -6.67 13.77 7.39
CA ARG A 132 -7.44 12.52 7.47
C ARG A 132 -6.57 11.35 7.08
N VAL A 133 -6.82 10.22 7.74
CA VAL A 133 -6.23 8.94 7.39
C VAL A 133 -7.29 8.07 6.73
N LEU A 134 -6.93 7.46 5.61
CA LEU A 134 -7.76 6.55 4.83
C LEU A 134 -7.14 5.14 4.88
N VAL A 135 -7.98 4.11 4.98
CA VAL A 135 -7.55 2.71 4.98
C VAL A 135 -8.38 1.90 3.98
N ASN A 136 -7.80 0.85 3.42
CA ASN A 136 -8.45 0.08 2.34
C ASN A 136 -9.57 -0.87 2.80
N SER A 137 -9.73 -1.12 4.10
CA SER A 137 -10.73 -2.04 4.65
C SER A 137 -10.94 -1.83 6.16
N ASN A 138 -12.03 -2.39 6.70
CA ASN A 138 -12.25 -2.48 8.15
C ASN A 138 -11.17 -3.31 8.86
N PHE A 139 -10.64 -4.35 8.20
CA PHE A 139 -9.52 -5.13 8.73
C PHE A 139 -8.29 -4.24 8.96
N THR A 140 -7.89 -3.48 7.95
CA THR A 140 -6.76 -2.55 8.04
C THR A 140 -7.01 -1.44 9.05
N ALA A 141 -8.26 -0.99 9.22
CA ALA A 141 -8.63 -0.05 10.28
C ALA A 141 -8.34 -0.63 11.68
N GLY A 142 -8.64 -1.90 11.92
CA GLY A 142 -8.31 -2.61 13.16
C GLY A 142 -6.80 -2.67 13.38
N VAL A 143 -6.07 -3.17 12.37
CA VAL A 143 -4.60 -3.27 12.41
C VAL A 143 -3.94 -1.91 12.65
N TYR A 144 -4.46 -0.85 12.02
CA TYR A 144 -4.02 0.53 12.25
C TYR A 144 -4.17 0.96 13.71
N ASN A 145 -5.35 0.73 14.29
CA ASN A 145 -5.65 1.13 15.67
C ASN A 145 -4.81 0.35 16.71
N GLU A 146 -4.35 -0.84 16.36
CA GLU A 146 -3.42 -1.64 17.16
C GLU A 146 -1.97 -1.19 16.98
N ALA A 147 -1.57 -0.83 15.75
CA ALA A 147 -0.19 -0.46 15.42
C ALA A 147 0.20 0.96 15.90
N PHE A 148 -0.75 1.88 15.98
CA PHE A 148 -0.54 3.29 16.33
C PHE A 148 -1.29 3.69 17.61
N LEU A 149 -0.97 3.02 18.73
CA LEU A 149 -1.65 3.18 20.02
C LEU A 149 -1.56 4.61 20.58
N CYS A 150 -0.41 5.26 20.43
CA CYS A 150 -0.20 6.62 20.93
C CYS A 150 -1.03 7.61 20.11
N LEU A 151 -1.00 7.47 18.78
CA LEU A 151 -1.82 8.27 17.86
C LEU A 151 -3.31 8.05 18.10
N ARG A 152 -3.75 6.81 18.31
CA ARG A 152 -5.15 6.51 18.66
C ARG A 152 -5.58 7.24 19.93
N THR A 153 -4.77 7.14 20.97
CA THR A 153 -5.03 7.80 22.27
C THR A 153 -5.07 9.32 22.11
N LEU A 154 -4.07 9.89 21.43
CA LEU A 154 -3.98 11.32 21.16
C LEU A 154 -5.19 11.82 20.35
N ARG A 155 -5.57 11.10 19.29
CA ARG A 155 -6.74 11.45 18.47
C ARG A 155 -8.02 11.44 19.30
N SER A 156 -8.21 10.43 20.15
CA SER A 156 -9.36 10.35 21.04
C SER A 156 -9.41 11.53 22.02
N LEU A 157 -8.26 11.91 22.61
CA LEU A 157 -8.18 13.02 23.56
C LEU A 157 -8.45 14.38 22.89
N LEU A 158 -7.99 14.56 21.65
CA LEU A 158 -8.15 15.79 20.88
C LEU A 158 -9.46 15.86 20.08
N GLY A 159 -10.34 14.85 20.20
CA GLY A 159 -11.58 14.76 19.42
C GLY A 159 -11.35 14.60 17.91
N TRP A 160 -10.18 14.12 17.50
CA TRP A 160 -9.87 13.87 16.09
C TRP A 160 -10.54 12.60 15.61
N GLN A 161 -10.93 12.63 14.34
CA GLN A 161 -11.65 11.54 13.72
C GLN A 161 -10.75 10.30 13.52
N PRO A 162 -11.30 9.08 13.67
CA PRO A 162 -10.62 7.82 13.37
C PRO A 162 -10.33 7.68 11.86
N PRO A 163 -9.48 6.72 11.46
CA PRO A 163 -9.27 6.44 10.03
C PRO A 163 -10.61 6.11 9.35
N ALA A 164 -10.81 6.65 8.15
CA ALA A 164 -11.99 6.34 7.33
C ALA A 164 -11.66 5.20 6.36
N VAL A 165 -12.62 4.31 6.12
CA VAL A 165 -12.44 3.23 5.15
C VAL A 165 -12.76 3.73 3.75
N LEU A 166 -11.77 3.66 2.86
CA LEU A 166 -11.90 3.90 1.43
C LEU A 166 -11.48 2.64 0.68
N TYR A 167 -12.46 1.84 0.29
CA TYR A 167 -12.23 0.65 -0.52
C TYR A 167 -11.63 1.02 -1.88
N PRO A 168 -10.63 0.27 -2.37
CA PRO A 168 -10.08 0.51 -3.69
C PRO A 168 -11.16 0.31 -4.75
N ALA A 169 -11.22 1.24 -5.72
CA ALA A 169 -12.12 1.13 -6.84
C ALA A 169 -11.61 0.12 -7.86
N VAL A 170 -12.53 -0.53 -8.56
CA VAL A 170 -12.26 -1.37 -9.73
C VAL A 170 -12.99 -0.74 -10.90
N ASP A 171 -12.30 -0.58 -12.02
CA ASP A 171 -12.94 -0.16 -13.26
C ASP A 171 -13.87 -1.28 -13.74
N THR A 172 -15.16 -1.02 -13.75
CA THR A 172 -16.16 -1.99 -14.20
C THR A 172 -16.33 -1.98 -15.72
N ALA A 173 -15.87 -0.94 -16.42
CA ALA A 173 -16.00 -0.83 -17.87
C ALA A 173 -15.07 -1.80 -18.61
N VAL A 174 -13.97 -2.24 -17.97
CA VAL A 174 -13.04 -3.24 -18.52
C VAL A 174 -13.52 -4.68 -18.32
N LEU A 175 -14.61 -4.90 -17.59
CA LEU A 175 -15.14 -6.23 -17.35
C LEU A 175 -15.74 -6.78 -18.64
N GLN A 176 -15.11 -7.84 -19.16
CA GLN A 176 -15.60 -8.58 -20.30
C GLN A 176 -16.36 -9.82 -19.84
N PRO A 177 -17.40 -10.24 -20.55
CA PRO A 177 -18.08 -11.48 -20.23
C PRO A 177 -17.14 -12.67 -20.49
N LEU A 178 -17.25 -13.73 -19.68
CA LEU A 178 -16.37 -14.90 -19.73
C LEU A 178 -16.21 -15.47 -21.16
N PRO A 179 -15.04 -15.95 -21.59
CA PRO A 179 -14.89 -16.63 -22.88
C PRO A 179 -15.85 -17.83 -23.05
N GLN A 180 -16.35 -18.08 -24.26
CA GLN A 180 -17.27 -19.20 -24.57
C GLN A 180 -16.82 -20.55 -24.01
N PRO A 181 -15.55 -20.98 -24.17
CA PRO A 181 -15.10 -22.26 -23.62
C PRO A 181 -15.38 -22.38 -22.13
N LEU A 182 -15.16 -21.32 -21.34
CA LEU A 182 -15.40 -21.33 -19.90
C LEU A 182 -16.89 -21.25 -19.53
N ARG A 183 -17.75 -20.80 -20.43
CA ARG A 183 -19.21 -20.80 -20.23
C ARG A 183 -19.84 -22.17 -20.51
N GLU A 184 -19.21 -22.95 -21.38
CA GLU A 184 -19.67 -24.29 -21.77
C GLU A 184 -19.26 -25.37 -20.76
N HIS A 185 -18.20 -25.13 -19.97
CA HIS A 185 -17.85 -25.98 -18.83
C HIS A 185 -18.84 -25.73 -17.68
N GLY A 186 -19.33 -26.80 -17.06
CA GLY A 186 -20.32 -26.70 -15.97
C GLY A 186 -19.83 -25.88 -14.79
N VAL A 187 -18.74 -26.31 -14.14
CA VAL A 187 -18.17 -25.63 -12.96
C VAL A 187 -16.69 -25.36 -13.19
N VAL A 188 -16.31 -24.09 -13.23
CA VAL A 188 -14.91 -23.65 -13.33
C VAL A 188 -14.47 -22.99 -12.03
N LEU A 189 -13.46 -23.57 -11.36
CA LEU A 189 -12.83 -22.99 -10.19
C LEU A 189 -11.54 -22.25 -10.59
N LEU A 190 -11.57 -20.92 -10.57
CA LEU A 190 -10.43 -20.08 -10.93
C LEU A 190 -9.84 -19.38 -9.70
N SER A 191 -8.55 -19.60 -9.44
CA SER A 191 -7.78 -18.86 -8.44
C SER A 191 -6.61 -18.13 -9.09
N LEU A 192 -6.69 -16.80 -9.13
CA LEU A 192 -5.64 -15.94 -9.64
C LEU A 192 -4.94 -15.24 -8.47
N ASN A 193 -3.77 -15.76 -8.09
CA ASN A 193 -2.96 -15.21 -7.01
C ASN A 193 -1.47 -15.25 -7.38
N ARG A 194 -0.68 -14.39 -6.74
CA ARG A 194 0.78 -14.51 -6.78
C ARG A 194 1.20 -15.74 -5.97
N PHE A 195 2.22 -16.45 -6.44
CA PHE A 195 2.81 -17.58 -5.72
C PHE A 195 3.61 -17.12 -4.49
N GLU A 196 2.88 -16.76 -3.43
CA GLU A 196 3.40 -16.32 -2.14
C GLU A 196 2.91 -17.25 -1.02
N ALA A 197 3.76 -17.56 -0.04
CA ALA A 197 3.44 -18.48 1.06
C ALA A 197 2.19 -18.06 1.86
N LYS A 198 1.98 -16.75 2.05
CA LYS A 198 0.82 -16.19 2.79
C LYS A 198 -0.54 -16.49 2.14
N LYS A 199 -0.54 -16.92 0.88
CA LYS A 199 -1.77 -17.26 0.13
C LYS A 199 -2.19 -18.72 0.30
N ASP A 200 -1.35 -19.54 0.95
CA ASP A 200 -1.59 -20.96 1.24
C ASP A 200 -2.26 -21.73 0.10
N HIS A 201 -1.62 -21.73 -1.07
CA HIS A 201 -2.10 -22.44 -2.26
C HIS A 201 -2.31 -23.95 -2.00
N MET A 202 -1.58 -24.52 -1.04
CA MET A 202 -1.72 -25.93 -0.67
C MET A 202 -3.08 -26.22 -0.03
N LEU A 203 -3.60 -25.30 0.77
CA LEU A 203 -4.95 -25.41 1.30
C LEU A 203 -5.99 -25.46 0.18
N ALA A 204 -5.85 -24.58 -0.83
CA ALA A 204 -6.75 -24.58 -1.99
C ALA A 204 -6.70 -25.90 -2.77
N LEU A 205 -5.50 -26.48 -2.97
CA LEU A 205 -5.34 -27.77 -3.63
C LEU A 205 -5.93 -28.93 -2.82
N ARG A 206 -5.75 -28.92 -1.49
CA ARG A 206 -6.36 -29.92 -0.60
C ARG A 206 -7.89 -29.82 -0.61
N ALA A 207 -8.43 -28.61 -0.57
CA ALA A 207 -9.87 -28.39 -0.66
C ALA A 207 -10.42 -28.86 -2.02
N LEU A 208 -9.70 -28.60 -3.12
CA LEU A 208 -10.06 -29.12 -4.44
C LEU A 208 -10.04 -30.64 -4.48
N LYS A 209 -9.05 -31.29 -3.87
CA LYS A 209 -9.01 -32.75 -3.77
C LYS A 209 -10.25 -33.30 -3.05
N VAL A 210 -10.59 -32.76 -1.88
CA VAL A 210 -11.78 -33.18 -1.13
C VAL A 210 -13.04 -32.98 -1.96
N LEU A 211 -13.16 -31.85 -2.65
CA LEU A 211 -14.30 -31.59 -3.53
C LEU A 211 -14.43 -32.65 -4.63
N ILE A 212 -13.33 -33.02 -5.29
CA ILE A 212 -13.34 -34.06 -6.34
C ILE A 212 -13.76 -35.42 -5.76
N GLU A 213 -13.32 -35.74 -4.54
CA GLU A 213 -13.66 -37.01 -3.86
C GLU A 213 -15.13 -37.08 -3.40
N GLU A 214 -15.74 -35.93 -3.06
CA GLU A 214 -17.14 -35.85 -2.61
C GLU A 214 -18.15 -35.61 -3.74
N MET A 215 -17.69 -35.27 -4.96
CA MET A 215 -18.57 -35.08 -6.10
C MET A 215 -19.10 -36.43 -6.62
N PRO A 216 -20.44 -36.61 -6.76
CA PRO A 216 -20.99 -37.83 -7.34
C PRO A 216 -20.53 -38.03 -8.78
N GLU A 217 -20.30 -39.28 -9.22
CA GLU A 217 -19.73 -39.65 -10.53
C GLU A 217 -20.40 -38.98 -11.75
N GLN A 218 -21.65 -38.56 -11.62
CA GLN A 218 -22.40 -37.85 -12.66
C GLN A 218 -21.94 -36.40 -12.90
N ALA A 219 -21.25 -35.78 -11.94
CA ALA A 219 -20.72 -34.41 -12.05
C ALA A 219 -19.24 -34.36 -12.48
N ALA A 220 -18.54 -35.51 -12.51
CA ALA A 220 -17.13 -35.62 -12.88
C ALA A 220 -16.90 -35.80 -14.39
N GLN A 221 -17.96 -35.94 -15.19
CA GLN A 221 -17.91 -36.14 -16.65
C GLN A 221 -18.21 -34.86 -17.47
N VAL A 222 -18.21 -33.68 -16.86
CA VAL A 222 -18.43 -32.38 -17.55
C VAL A 222 -17.16 -31.56 -17.57
#